data_AF-A0AAU7JHS9-F1
#
_entry.id   AF-A0AAU7JHS9-F1
#
_cell.length_a   1.000
_cell.length_b   1.000
_cell.length_c   1.000
_cell.angle_alpha   90.00
_cell.angle_beta   90.00
_cell.angle_gamma   90.00
#
_symmetry.space_group_name_H-M   'P 1'
#
loop_
_entity.id
_entity.type
_entity.pdbx_description
1 polymer ?
#
loop_
_entity_poly.entity_id
_entity_poly.type
_entity_poly.pdbx_seq_one_letter_code
_entity_poly.pdbx_strand_id
1 'polypeptide(L)'
;MSHDQNQAIDVALLYEAGLGRPYDTPGLNYWIHEADFVPLPEISYSLLVSNEFTAKFGPAYQIDTGSFVNDLYANVLGRPPEASGFNYWTFVLDSGQASREDVLISFSQSHENVAQSPYVFSLHQVAPGYWDV
;
A
#
# COMPACT_ATOMS: atom_id res chain seq x y z
N MET A 1 12.14 -20.23 -3.11
CA MET A 1 11.56 -20.03 -1.77
C MET A 1 10.06 -20.25 -1.89
N SER A 2 9.40 -20.79 -0.86
CA SER A 2 7.94 -20.91 -0.88
C SER A 2 7.38 -19.56 -0.45
N HIS A 3 6.91 -18.74 -1.39
CA HIS A 3 6.14 -17.56 -1.06
C HIS A 3 4.88 -18.00 -0.30
N ASP A 4 4.64 -17.43 0.88
CA ASP A 4 3.40 -17.68 1.62
C ASP A 4 2.28 -16.77 1.11
N GLN A 5 1.05 -17.28 1.08
CA GLN A 5 -0.12 -16.58 0.57
C GLN A 5 -0.35 -15.25 1.30
N ASN A 6 -0.03 -15.20 2.60
CA ASN A 6 -0.14 -13.98 3.40
C ASN A 6 0.77 -12.86 2.87
N GLN A 7 2.00 -13.18 2.45
CA GLN A 7 2.92 -12.19 1.91
C GLN A 7 2.41 -11.64 0.57
N ALA A 8 1.85 -12.49 -0.29
CA ALA A 8 1.24 -12.05 -1.55
C ALA A 8 0.04 -11.13 -1.32
N ILE A 9 -0.79 -11.45 -0.31
CA ILE A 9 -1.93 -10.62 0.11
C ILE A 9 -1.45 -9.27 0.66
N ASP A 10 -0.45 -9.26 1.54
CA ASP A 10 0.10 -8.03 2.11
C ASP A 10 0.64 -7.08 1.03
N VAL A 11 1.37 -7.62 0.05
CA VAL A 11 1.88 -6.85 -1.10
C VAL A 11 0.74 -6.33 -1.97
N ALA A 12 -0.28 -7.15 -2.24
CA ALA A 12 -1.44 -6.74 -3.03
C ALA A 12 -2.21 -5.59 -2.36
N LEU A 13 -2.51 -5.72 -1.06
CA LEU A 13 -3.19 -4.67 -0.29
C LEU A 13 -2.37 -3.38 -0.25
N LEU A 14 -1.05 -3.48 -0.09
CA LEU A 14 -0.13 -2.34 -0.05
C LEU A 14 -0.09 -1.60 -1.40
N TYR A 15 -0.05 -2.36 -2.50
CA TYR A 15 -0.11 -1.83 -3.86
C TYR A 15 -1.36 -0.98 -4.05
N GLU A 16 -2.53 -1.52 -3.69
CA GLU A 16 -3.82 -0.89 -3.93
C GLU A 16 -4.02 0.36 -3.07
N ALA A 17 -3.65 0.28 -1.78
CA ALA A 17 -3.69 1.42 -0.88
C ALA A 17 -2.75 2.55 -1.33
N GLY A 18 -1.57 2.21 -1.85
CA GLY A 18 -0.57 3.19 -2.27
C GLY A 18 -0.90 3.85 -3.61
N LEU A 19 -1.44 3.10 -4.58
CA LEU A 19 -1.63 3.56 -5.95
C LEU A 19 -3.08 3.89 -6.32
N GLY A 20 -4.03 3.63 -5.42
CA GLY A 20 -5.44 3.98 -5.57
C GLY A 20 -6.12 3.23 -6.73
N ARG A 21 -5.67 2.03 -7.03
CA ARG A 21 -6.21 1.15 -8.09
C ARG A 21 -5.90 -0.32 -7.79
N PRO A 22 -6.67 -1.26 -8.35
CA PRO A 22 -6.28 -2.67 -8.38
C PRO A 22 -4.88 -2.87 -8.94
N TYR A 23 -4.15 -3.86 -8.40
CA TYR A 23 -2.89 -4.29 -8.98
C TYR A 23 -3.10 -4.86 -10.39
N ASP A 24 -2.05 -4.77 -11.22
CA ASP A 24 -1.94 -5.58 -12.42
C ASP A 24 -1.06 -6.81 -12.15
N THR A 25 -1.37 -7.94 -12.79
CA THR A 25 -0.67 -9.21 -12.54
C THR A 25 0.86 -9.10 -12.71
N PRO A 26 1.40 -8.45 -13.77
CA PRO A 26 2.85 -8.29 -13.91
C PRO A 26 3.47 -7.47 -12.77
N GLY A 27 2.87 -6.34 -12.41
CA GLY A 27 3.34 -5.48 -11.32
C GLY A 27 3.27 -6.16 -9.96
N LEU A 28 2.17 -6.87 -9.66
CA LEU A 28 2.04 -7.61 -8.41
C LEU A 28 3.13 -8.68 -8.28
N ASN A 29 3.36 -9.47 -9.33
CA ASN A 29 4.37 -10.52 -9.33
C ASN A 29 5.80 -9.97 -9.16
N TYR A 30 6.09 -8.80 -9.73
CA TYR A 30 7.35 -8.10 -9.47
C TYR A 30 7.52 -7.81 -7.97
N TRP A 31 6.52 -7.19 -7.33
CA TRP A 31 6.62 -6.84 -5.92
C TRP A 31 6.61 -8.05 -4.98
N ILE A 32 5.89 -9.12 -5.31
CA ILE A 32 5.94 -10.38 -4.56
C ILE A 32 7.34 -10.98 -4.63
N HIS A 33 7.98 -10.94 -5.80
CA HIS A 33 9.37 -11.39 -5.93
C HIS A 33 10.33 -10.53 -5.08
N GLU A 34 10.20 -9.21 -5.11
CA GLU A 34 11.05 -8.33 -4.28
C GLU A 34 10.86 -8.58 -2.77
N ALA A 35 9.65 -8.92 -2.34
CA ALA A 35 9.33 -9.22 -0.94
C ALA A 35 10.06 -10.46 -0.39
N ASP A 36 10.67 -11.29 -1.23
CA ASP A 36 11.57 -12.37 -0.78
C ASP A 36 12.91 -11.85 -0.23
N PHE A 37 13.31 -10.64 -0.63
CA PHE A 37 14.64 -10.09 -0.38
C PHE A 37 14.61 -8.90 0.57
N VAL A 38 13.49 -8.17 0.62
CA VAL A 38 13.33 -6.98 1.43
C VAL A 38 12.04 -7.03 2.26
N PRO A 39 12.01 -6.40 3.45
CA PRO A 39 10.82 -6.38 4.28
C PRO A 39 9.75 -5.44 3.70
N LEU A 40 8.49 -5.62 4.12
CA LEU A 40 7.34 -4.84 3.64
C LEU A 40 7.51 -3.31 3.71
N PRO A 41 8.17 -2.71 4.74
CA PRO A 41 8.47 -1.27 4.75
C PRO A 41 9.34 -0.80 3.58
N GLU A 42 10.27 -1.63 3.10
CA GLU A 42 11.11 -1.31 1.93
C GLU A 42 10.29 -1.35 0.63
N ILE A 43 9.35 -2.29 0.52
CA ILE A 43 8.37 -2.33 -0.58
C ILE A 43 7.46 -1.09 -0.53
N SER A 44 7.01 -0.71 0.67
CA SER A 44 6.19 0.48 0.91
C SER A 44 6.92 1.76 0.47
N TYR A 45 8.18 1.92 0.89
CA TYR A 45 9.05 2.99 0.41
C TYR A 45 9.17 2.99 -1.12
N SER A 46 9.43 1.84 -1.72
CA SER A 46 9.63 1.70 -3.16
C SER A 46 8.39 2.07 -3.97
N LEU A 47 7.18 1.77 -3.45
CA LEU A 47 5.92 2.23 -4.03
C LEU A 47 5.77 3.75 -3.91
N LEU A 48 6.04 4.32 -2.73
CA LEU A 48 5.93 5.77 -2.46
C LEU A 48 6.87 6.62 -3.33
N VAL A 49 8.05 6.11 -3.67
CA VAL A 49 9.02 6.80 -4.54
C VAL A 49 8.92 6.37 -6.00
N SER A 50 7.96 5.51 -6.34
CA SER A 50 7.77 5.04 -7.72
C SER A 50 7.38 6.20 -8.65
N ASN A 51 7.69 6.03 -9.94
CA ASN A 51 7.25 6.96 -10.97
C ASN A 51 5.71 7.05 -11.03
N GLU A 52 5.00 5.96 -10.74
CA GLU A 52 3.53 5.95 -10.77
C GLU A 52 2.95 6.79 -9.63
N PHE A 53 3.42 6.56 -8.39
CA PHE A 53 2.98 7.36 -7.23
C PHE A 53 3.29 8.84 -7.47
N THR A 54 4.52 9.13 -7.89
CA THR A 54 4.98 10.51 -8.16
C THR A 54 4.14 11.19 -9.24
N ALA A 55 3.77 10.48 -10.30
CA ALA A 55 2.96 11.03 -11.38
C ALA A 55 1.50 11.30 -10.96
N LYS A 56 0.95 10.51 -10.02
CA LYS A 56 -0.44 10.64 -9.55
C LYS A 56 -0.60 11.66 -8.43
N PHE A 57 0.27 11.60 -7.43
CA PHE A 57 0.11 12.30 -6.15
C PHE A 57 1.21 13.33 -5.89
N GLY A 58 2.25 13.37 -6.74
CA GLY A 58 3.48 14.10 -6.49
C GLY A 58 4.49 13.27 -5.69
N PRO A 59 5.76 13.74 -5.57
CA PRO A 59 6.78 12.99 -4.86
C PRO A 59 6.41 12.88 -3.37
N ALA A 60 6.28 11.67 -2.84
CA ALA A 60 5.78 11.45 -1.48
C ALA A 60 6.48 12.34 -0.45
N TYR A 61 7.80 12.42 -0.42
CA TYR A 61 8.53 13.21 0.57
C TYR A 61 8.61 14.72 0.28
N GLN A 62 7.91 15.20 -0.75
CA GLN A 62 7.83 16.63 -1.10
C GLN A 62 6.43 17.21 -0.94
N ILE A 63 5.39 16.37 -0.94
CA ILE A 63 4.03 16.79 -0.60
C ILE A 63 3.89 16.95 0.91
N ASP A 64 3.01 17.84 1.37
CA ASP A 64 2.76 18.01 2.80
C ASP A 64 2.06 16.77 3.42
N THR A 65 2.19 16.62 4.73
CA THR A 65 1.62 15.51 5.50
C THR A 65 0.11 15.39 5.31
N GLY A 66 -0.61 16.52 5.24
CA GLY A 66 -2.05 16.54 5.09
C GLY A 66 -2.48 16.01 3.72
N SER A 67 -1.84 16.46 2.65
CA SER A 67 -2.08 15.95 1.29
C SER A 67 -1.84 14.44 1.21
N PHE A 68 -0.73 13.97 1.77
CA PHE A 68 -0.44 12.54 1.81
C PHE A 68 -1.52 11.71 2.52
N VAL A 69 -1.95 12.15 3.71
CA VAL A 69 -3.02 11.45 4.45
C VAL A 69 -4.33 11.47 3.65
N ASN A 70 -4.68 12.60 3.02
CA ASN A 70 -5.87 12.69 2.18
C ASN A 70 -5.83 11.70 1.00
N ASP A 71 -4.69 11.57 0.33
CA ASP A 71 -4.52 10.64 -0.78
C ASP A 71 -4.72 9.18 -0.33
N LEU A 72 -4.17 8.78 0.83
CA LEU A 72 -4.36 7.43 1.36
C LEU A 72 -5.83 7.13 1.70
N TYR A 73 -6.54 8.09 2.30
CA TYR A 73 -7.97 7.96 2.56
C TYR A 73 -8.78 7.84 1.26
N ALA A 74 -8.44 8.64 0.24
CA ALA A 74 -9.09 8.55 -1.06
C ALA A 74 -8.84 7.19 -1.72
N ASN A 75 -7.62 6.67 -1.64
CA ASN A 75 -7.25 5.38 -2.23
C ASN A 75 -7.97 4.20 -1.54
N VAL A 76 -7.99 4.18 -0.21
CA VAL A 76 -8.50 3.04 0.56
C VAL A 76 -10.02 3.10 0.80
N LEU A 77 -10.57 4.28 1.02
CA LEU A 77 -11.97 4.45 1.41
C LEU A 77 -12.83 5.09 0.30
N GLY A 78 -12.22 5.62 -0.76
CA GLY A 78 -12.94 6.35 -1.81
C GLY A 78 -13.60 7.64 -1.32
N ARG A 79 -13.22 8.14 -0.14
CA ARG A 79 -13.81 9.31 0.52
C ARG A 79 -12.75 10.12 1.27
N PRO A 80 -13.01 11.41 1.55
CA PRO A 80 -12.15 12.19 2.45
C PRO A 80 -12.13 11.61 3.88
N PRO A 81 -11.06 11.87 4.64
CA PRO A 81 -10.99 11.49 6.05
C PRO A 81 -12.00 12.23 6.91
N GLU A 82 -12.49 11.56 7.96
CA GLU A 82 -13.05 12.28 9.11
C GLU A 82 -11.96 13.07 9.85
N ALA A 83 -12.35 14.18 10.49
CA ALA A 83 -11.43 15.07 11.19
C ALA A 83 -10.56 14.37 12.25
N SER A 84 -11.13 13.41 13.00
CA SER A 84 -10.39 12.66 14.02
C SER A 84 -9.30 11.77 13.42
N GLY A 85 -9.62 11.07 12.32
CA GLY A 85 -8.67 10.22 11.61
C GLY A 85 -7.56 11.04 10.97
N PHE A 86 -7.92 12.11 10.26
CA PHE A 86 -6.95 13.05 9.68
C PHE A 86 -5.97 13.57 10.74
N ASN A 87 -6.50 14.10 11.85
CA ASN A 87 -5.67 14.66 12.93
C ASN A 87 -4.76 13.62 13.59
N TYR A 88 -5.22 12.37 13.71
CA TYR A 88 -4.39 11.29 14.26
C TYR A 88 -3.21 10.97 13.35
N TRP A 89 -3.48 10.75 12.06
CA TRP A 89 -2.45 10.37 11.10
C TRP A 89 -1.45 11.48 10.83
N THR A 90 -1.89 12.73 10.73
CA THR A 90 -0.97 13.87 10.59
C THR A 90 -0.12 14.04 11.84
N PHE A 91 -0.69 13.88 13.04
CA PHE A 91 0.06 13.97 14.29
C PHE A 91 1.17 12.90 14.38
N VAL A 92 0.89 11.64 14.07
CA VAL A 92 1.92 10.58 14.17
C VAL A 92 3.06 10.77 13.16
N LEU A 93 2.73 11.30 11.96
CA LEU A 93 3.73 11.65 10.94
C LEU A 93 4.56 12.87 11.33
N ASP A 94 3.89 13.96 11.71
CA ASP A 94 4.55 15.24 12.04
C ASP A 94 5.39 15.15 13.33
N SER A 95 5.01 14.27 14.27
CA SER A 95 5.79 13.99 15.48
C SER A 95 6.88 12.92 15.29
N GLY A 96 6.96 12.30 14.10
CA GLY A 96 7.94 11.25 13.81
C GLY A 96 7.71 9.93 14.56
N GLN A 97 6.49 9.69 15.05
CA GLN A 97 6.10 8.41 15.67
C GLN A 97 5.92 7.29 14.65
N ALA A 98 5.60 7.65 13.41
CA ALA A 98 5.49 6.74 12.28
C ALA A 98 6.12 7.38 11.04
N SER A 99 6.71 6.54 10.19
CA SER A 99 7.11 6.94 8.84
C SER A 99 5.91 6.91 7.88
N ARG A 100 6.08 7.40 6.65
CA ARG A 100 5.02 7.33 5.63
C ARG A 100 4.76 5.90 5.19
N GLU A 101 5.81 5.09 5.24
CA GLU A 101 5.85 3.67 4.95
C GLU A 101 4.99 2.91 5.96
N ASP A 102 5.18 3.20 7.25
CA ASP A 102 4.40 2.62 8.35
C ASP A 102 2.92 3.00 8.25
N VAL A 103 2.65 4.27 7.92
CA VAL A 103 1.27 4.75 7.71
C VAL A 103 0.65 4.07 6.51
N LEU A 104 1.32 3.97 5.36
CA LEU A 104 0.79 3.28 4.19
C LEU A 104 0.50 1.79 4.50
N ILE A 105 1.38 1.10 5.22
CA ILE A 105 1.12 -0.29 5.68
C ILE A 105 -0.11 -0.34 6.60
N SER A 106 -0.26 0.63 7.50
CA SER A 106 -1.43 0.67 8.40
C SER A 106 -2.74 0.87 7.63
N PHE A 107 -2.73 1.69 6.58
CA PHE A 107 -3.86 1.87 5.68
C PHE A 107 -4.15 0.64 4.84
N SER A 108 -3.12 -0.06 4.34
CA SER A 108 -3.30 -1.24 3.51
C SER A 108 -3.95 -2.41 4.26
N GLN A 109 -3.63 -2.54 5.54
CA GLN A 109 -4.18 -3.57 6.42
C GLN A 109 -5.50 -3.16 7.12
N SER A 110 -6.00 -1.95 6.84
CA SER A 110 -7.25 -1.46 7.40
C SER A 110 -8.43 -2.34 6.99
N HIS A 111 -9.45 -2.38 7.85
CA HIS A 111 -10.68 -3.12 7.56
C HIS A 111 -11.33 -2.61 6.26
N GLU A 112 -11.25 -1.31 6.02
CA GLU A 112 -11.79 -0.66 4.84
C GLU A 112 -11.10 -1.14 3.56
N ASN A 113 -9.77 -1.17 3.51
CA ASN A 113 -9.04 -1.65 2.33
C ASN A 113 -9.35 -3.12 2.04
N VAL A 114 -9.29 -3.95 3.09
CA VAL A 114 -9.61 -5.38 3.01
C VAL A 114 -11.03 -5.61 2.49
N ALA A 115 -12.00 -4.80 2.92
CA ALA A 115 -13.38 -4.89 2.47
C ALA A 115 -13.59 -4.45 1.01
N GLN A 116 -12.77 -3.52 0.49
CA GLN A 116 -12.79 -3.10 -0.91
C GLN A 116 -12.08 -4.09 -1.84
N SER A 117 -11.16 -4.89 -1.30
CA SER A 117 -10.30 -5.79 -2.07
C SER A 117 -10.50 -7.28 -1.74
N PRO A 118 -11.74 -7.82 -1.70
CA PRO A 118 -11.97 -9.20 -1.27
C PRO A 118 -11.33 -10.25 -2.20
N TYR A 119 -11.04 -9.91 -3.46
CA TYR A 119 -10.43 -10.81 -4.43
C TYR A 119 -8.97 -11.15 -4.11
N VAL A 120 -8.28 -10.32 -3.32
CA VAL A 120 -6.85 -10.58 -2.99
C VAL A 120 -6.69 -11.87 -2.18
N PHE A 121 -7.72 -12.28 -1.43
CA PHE A 121 -7.71 -13.53 -0.68
C PHE A 121 -7.85 -14.78 -1.56
N SER A 122 -8.15 -14.61 -2.86
CA SER A 122 -8.13 -15.69 -3.85
C SER A 122 -6.75 -15.88 -4.50
N LEU A 123 -5.79 -14.98 -4.23
CA LEU A 123 -4.43 -15.08 -4.77
C LEU A 123 -3.79 -16.41 -4.40
N HIS A 124 -3.27 -17.11 -5.41
CA HIS A 124 -2.54 -18.35 -5.26
C HIS A 124 -1.46 -18.48 -6.35
N GLN A 125 -0.46 -19.34 -6.13
CA GLN A 125 0.51 -19.65 -7.18
C GLN A 125 -0.14 -20.52 -8.24
N VAL A 126 -0.23 -20.01 -9.46
CA VAL A 126 -0.66 -20.78 -10.64
C VAL A 126 0.52 -21.44 -11.36
N ALA A 127 1.74 -20.94 -11.12
CA ALA A 127 3.01 -21.56 -11.49
C ALA A 127 4.10 -21.16 -10.46
N PRO A 128 5.27 -21.84 -10.43
CA PRO A 128 6.33 -21.51 -9.47
C PRO A 128 6.74 -20.03 -9.57
N GLY A 129 6.53 -19.29 -8.48
CA GLY A 129 6.84 -17.86 -8.40
C GLY A 129 5.90 -16.95 -9.21
N TYR A 130 4.76 -17.46 -9.68
CA TYR A 130 3.78 -16.69 -10.42
C TYR A 130 2.39 -16.79 -9.77
N TRP A 131 1.87 -15.65 -9.34
CA TRP A 131 0.65 -15.45 -8.56
C TRP A 131 -0.46 -14.82 -9.39
N ASP A 132 -1.68 -15.35 -9.25
CA ASP A 132 -2.90 -14.82 -9.85
C ASP A 132 -4.13 -15.22 -9.01
N VAL A 133 -5.31 -14.68 -9.32
CA VAL A 133 -6.59 -14.99 -8.64
C VAL A 133 -7.35 -16.17 -9.24
#